data_AF-E4N3T9-F1
#
_entry.id   AF-E4N3T9-F1
#
_cell.length_a   1.000
_cell.length_b   1.000
_cell.length_c   1.000
_cell.angle_alpha   90.00
_cell.angle_beta   90.00
_cell.angle_gamma   90.00
#
_symmetry.space_group_name_H-M   'P 1'
#
loop_
_entity.id
_entity.type
_entity.pdbx_description
1 polymer ?
#
loop_
_entity_poly.entity_id
_entity_poly.type
_entity_poly.pdbx_seq_one_letter_code
_entity_poly.pdbx_strand_id
1 'polypeptide(L)'
;MTVRTVAAGAVPAGAVAACGCAAVPAADAAAGASGIHALTGELGGALETILRAFQVTRAVLPSAAVGLVDQQLRTVTDFAVGRRLYRRSVADLPHARKVPADAFLDLLIGDAFATTVCRALHLLPGQTSCYAAAVKYLVPELFREAVDSLGVVLGARSFLREGRHAIFQKHARDLPVASLVHAGGTVCQATVIPQLPRLARNGWLRDEPAPAELFHLAGPLPELDFDRLATTAGRTDPLLAVLPAAAERFRDEPELGPLCRRLLDEVTALKGLVDALPPRDRTPLAGPVSFELAHRYALLLAAAACLGVWQANPDNPSAFLRGPEWLVAALGRLTARLGCPPVAGAREAEESVVTELVRRYEECIAFDLIGRRLA
;
A
#
# COMPACT_ATOMS: atom_id res chain seq x y z
N MET A 1 5.75 31.92 43.44
CA MET A 1 4.63 30.98 43.23
C MET A 1 5.20 29.79 42.45
N THR A 2 5.40 28.69 43.14
CA THR A 2 6.22 27.55 42.70
C THR A 2 5.45 26.72 41.66
N VAL A 3 5.87 26.76 40.39
CA VAL A 3 5.26 25.94 39.34
C VAL A 3 5.82 24.53 39.45
N ARG A 4 4.94 23.58 39.81
CA ARG A 4 5.22 22.14 39.75
C ARG A 4 5.48 21.73 38.30
N THR A 5 6.67 21.20 38.03
CA THR A 5 6.95 20.37 36.86
C THR A 5 6.03 19.15 36.93
N VAL A 6 5.04 19.09 36.05
CA VAL A 6 4.26 17.88 35.83
C VAL A 6 5.18 16.93 35.07
N ALA A 7 5.57 15.83 35.72
CA ALA A 7 6.32 14.75 35.08
C ALA A 7 5.53 14.26 33.86
N ALA A 8 6.20 14.15 32.71
CA ALA A 8 5.65 13.48 31.54
C ALA A 8 5.30 12.05 31.94
N GLY A 9 4.00 11.78 32.10
CA GLY A 9 3.52 10.43 32.39
C GLY A 9 3.90 9.51 31.24
N ALA A 10 4.53 8.38 31.56
CA ALA A 10 4.75 7.32 30.60
C ALA A 10 3.40 6.89 30.01
N VAL A 11 3.23 7.04 28.70
CA VAL A 11 2.11 6.47 27.97
C VAL A 11 2.22 4.94 28.13
N PRO A 12 1.15 4.23 28.55
CA PRO A 12 1.21 2.79 28.75
C PRO A 12 1.75 2.09 27.50
N ALA A 13 2.48 0.98 27.67
CA ALA A 13 3.09 0.20 26.60
C ALA A 13 2.07 -0.22 25.53
N GLY A 14 1.86 0.67 24.56
CA GLY A 14 0.96 0.54 23.43
C GLY A 14 1.68 0.05 22.18
N ALA A 15 1.03 0.21 21.04
CA ALA A 15 1.66 0.05 19.72
C ALA A 15 2.99 0.81 19.65
N VAL A 16 4.03 0.18 19.09
CA VAL A 16 5.35 0.80 18.82
C VAL A 16 5.97 1.38 20.11
N ALA A 17 5.90 0.63 21.22
CA ALA A 17 6.39 1.06 22.54
C ALA A 17 7.89 1.41 22.61
N ALA A 18 8.69 1.00 21.62
CA ALA A 18 10.09 1.39 21.50
C ALA A 18 10.27 2.83 20.98
N CYS A 19 9.23 3.44 20.40
CA CYS A 19 9.22 4.85 20.00
C CYS A 19 8.64 5.70 21.13
N GLY A 20 9.41 6.69 21.60
CA GLY A 20 8.96 7.63 22.62
C GLY A 20 7.90 8.59 22.06
N CYS A 21 6.72 8.58 22.66
CA CYS A 21 5.66 9.56 22.39
C CYS A 21 5.52 10.47 23.60
N ALA A 22 5.70 11.78 23.41
CA ALA A 22 5.58 12.77 24.47
C ALA A 22 4.80 14.00 24.00
N ALA A 23 3.96 14.54 24.88
CA ALA A 23 3.40 15.87 24.68
C ALA A 23 4.49 16.90 24.98
N VAL A 24 4.75 17.81 24.03
CA VAL A 24 5.66 18.94 24.24
C VAL A 24 4.80 20.19 24.44
N PRO A 25 4.68 20.71 25.67
CA PRO A 25 3.95 21.95 25.90
C PRO A 25 4.71 23.10 25.23
N ALA A 26 4.01 23.87 24.39
CA ALA A 26 4.51 25.16 23.96
C ALA A 26 4.43 26.11 25.17
N ALA A 27 5.51 26.23 25.94
CA ALA A 27 5.68 27.39 26.79
C ALA A 27 5.81 28.63 25.90
N ASP A 28 5.57 29.83 26.45
CA ASP A 28 5.95 31.12 25.85
C ASP A 28 7.49 31.19 25.72
N ALA A 29 8.04 30.33 24.87
CA ALA A 29 9.40 30.40 24.41
C ALA A 29 9.42 31.63 23.51
N ALA A 30 9.73 32.77 24.11
CA ALA A 30 10.11 33.95 23.36
C ALA A 30 11.24 33.51 22.43
N ALA A 31 10.89 33.29 21.17
CA ALA A 31 11.82 33.06 20.09
C ALA A 31 12.60 34.37 19.99
N GLY A 32 13.67 34.50 20.78
CA GLY A 32 14.56 35.66 20.73
C GLY A 32 15.16 35.79 19.34
N ALA A 33 16.10 36.71 19.13
CA ALA A 33 16.79 36.86 17.86
C ALA A 33 17.40 35.54 17.30
N SER A 34 17.59 34.51 18.13
CA SER A 34 17.98 33.14 17.76
C SER A 34 16.88 32.29 17.13
N GLY A 35 15.60 32.63 17.29
CA GLY A 35 14.45 31.87 16.76
C GLY A 35 14.28 31.94 15.25
N ILE A 36 14.78 33.00 14.62
CA ILE A 36 14.81 33.14 13.15
C ILE A 36 15.87 32.20 12.54
N HIS A 37 16.97 31.95 13.25
CA HIS A 37 18.02 31.02 12.83
C HIS A 37 17.61 29.53 12.95
N ALA A 38 16.52 29.23 13.66
CA ALA A 38 15.93 27.90 13.76
C ALA A 38 14.78 27.66 12.74
N LEU A 39 14.44 28.67 11.92
CA LEU A 39 13.41 28.55 10.91
C LEU A 39 13.90 27.62 9.78
N THR A 40 13.11 26.60 9.47
CA THR A 40 13.32 25.77 8.28
C THR A 40 12.52 26.36 7.12
N GLY A 41 13.21 26.86 6.10
CA GLY A 41 12.59 27.52 4.93
C GLY A 41 12.19 28.97 5.19
N GLU A 42 11.17 29.45 4.48
CA GLU A 42 10.69 30.84 4.55
C GLU A 42 9.46 30.99 5.47
N LEU A 43 9.27 32.20 6.00
CA LEU A 43 8.09 32.53 6.80
C LEU A 43 6.82 32.37 5.95
N GLY A 44 5.85 31.58 6.43
CA GLY A 44 4.63 31.26 5.70
C GLY A 44 4.72 30.02 4.80
N GLY A 45 5.93 29.47 4.57
CA GLY A 45 6.15 28.27 3.75
C GLY A 45 5.85 26.93 4.45
N ALA A 46 5.49 26.94 5.73
CA ALA A 46 5.37 25.73 6.55
C ALA A 46 4.40 24.68 5.97
N LEU A 47 3.26 25.11 5.43
CA LEU A 47 2.28 24.18 4.84
C LEU A 47 2.84 23.46 3.61
N GLU A 48 3.52 24.20 2.73
CA GLU A 48 4.16 23.63 1.54
C GLU A 48 5.26 22.63 1.93
N THR A 49 6.11 23.00 2.88
CA THR A 49 7.16 22.12 3.42
C THR A 49 6.56 20.84 4.01
N ILE A 50 5.49 20.95 4.82
CA ILE A 50 4.82 19.79 5.42
C ILE A 50 4.20 18.90 4.34
N LEU A 51 3.54 19.48 3.32
CA LEU A 51 2.94 18.70 2.24
C LEU A 51 3.98 17.96 1.39
N ARG A 52 5.17 18.54 1.18
CA ARG A 52 6.30 17.84 0.54
C ARG A 52 6.82 16.71 1.43
N ALA A 53 7.08 16.99 2.70
CA ALA A 53 7.56 15.99 3.66
C ALA A 53 6.56 14.81 3.81
N PHE A 54 5.26 15.09 3.80
CA PHE A 54 4.22 14.08 3.86
C PHE A 54 4.26 13.13 2.67
N GLN A 55 4.67 13.55 1.48
CA GLN A 55 4.75 12.62 0.35
C GLN A 55 5.77 11.51 0.63
N VAL A 56 6.89 11.86 1.26
CA VAL A 56 7.93 10.90 1.62
C VAL A 56 7.44 9.97 2.73
N THR A 57 6.93 10.50 3.84
CA THR A 57 6.49 9.66 4.96
C THR A 57 5.28 8.80 4.59
N ARG A 58 4.36 9.31 3.75
CA ARG A 58 3.21 8.56 3.24
C ARG A 58 3.61 7.42 2.29
N ALA A 59 4.74 7.51 1.60
CA ALA A 59 5.26 6.42 0.76
C ALA A 59 6.06 5.38 1.57
N VAL A 60 6.91 5.83 2.50
CA VAL A 60 7.84 4.96 3.24
C VAL A 60 7.13 4.14 4.31
N LEU A 61 6.14 4.69 5.03
CA LEU A 61 5.46 3.97 6.12
C LEU A 61 4.72 2.70 5.65
N PRO A 62 3.94 2.71 4.55
CA PRO A 62 3.39 1.49 3.98
C PRO A 62 4.45 0.47 3.56
N SER A 63 5.58 0.93 3.00
CA SER A 63 6.70 0.06 2.62
C SER A 63 7.31 -0.65 3.84
N ALA A 64 7.47 0.07 4.95
CA ALA A 64 7.94 -0.52 6.21
C ALA A 64 6.95 -1.56 6.77
N ALA A 65 5.64 -1.36 6.58
CA ALA A 65 4.60 -2.28 7.04
C ALA A 65 4.64 -3.64 6.31
N VAL A 66 5.22 -3.73 5.10
CA VAL A 66 5.41 -5.00 4.37
C VAL A 66 6.13 -6.02 5.24
N GLY A 67 7.23 -5.63 5.89
CA GLY A 67 8.00 -6.51 6.76
C GLY A 67 7.24 -6.96 8.02
N LEU A 68 6.31 -6.14 8.52
CA LEU A 68 5.46 -6.51 9.66
C LEU A 68 4.48 -7.62 9.23
N VAL A 69 3.86 -7.48 8.06
CA VAL A 69 2.91 -8.46 7.53
C VAL A 69 3.62 -9.74 7.10
N ASP A 70 4.83 -9.65 6.52
CA ASP A 70 5.68 -10.81 6.21
C ASP A 70 5.87 -11.68 7.45
N GLN A 71 6.31 -11.07 8.56
CA GLN A 71 6.55 -11.79 9.80
C GLN A 71 5.29 -12.42 10.37
N GLN A 72 4.14 -11.76 10.25
CA GLN A 72 2.86 -12.33 10.67
C GLN A 72 2.42 -13.50 9.79
N LEU A 73 2.53 -13.36 8.47
CA LEU A 73 2.25 -14.40 7.50
C LEU A 73 3.16 -15.61 7.76
N ARG A 74 4.44 -15.40 8.04
CA ARG A 74 5.39 -16.45 8.43
C ARG A 74 4.96 -17.16 9.71
N THR A 75 4.57 -16.41 10.74
CA THR A 75 4.11 -16.96 12.03
C THR A 75 2.86 -17.83 11.85
N VAL A 76 1.92 -17.42 11.00
CA VAL A 76 0.71 -18.20 10.74
C VAL A 76 0.97 -19.38 9.81
N THR A 77 1.88 -19.24 8.84
CA THR A 77 2.29 -20.35 7.96
C THR A 77 3.01 -21.43 8.74
N ASP A 78 3.94 -21.09 9.65
CA ASP A 78 4.53 -22.04 10.60
C ASP A 78 3.47 -22.80 11.39
N PHE A 79 2.50 -22.06 11.93
CA PHE A 79 1.40 -22.65 12.68
C PHE A 79 0.56 -23.60 11.81
N ALA A 80 0.22 -23.19 10.58
CA ALA A 80 -0.62 -23.96 9.67
C ALA A 80 0.07 -25.24 9.17
N VAL A 81 1.37 -25.18 8.86
CA VAL A 81 2.17 -26.32 8.39
C VAL A 81 2.52 -27.27 9.54
N GLY A 82 2.90 -26.74 10.70
CA GLY A 82 3.35 -27.54 11.85
C GLY A 82 2.24 -28.15 12.70
N ARG A 83 0.99 -27.64 12.63
CA ARG A 83 -0.10 -28.10 13.51
C ARG A 83 -0.92 -29.21 12.86
N ARG A 84 -0.97 -30.36 13.55
CA ARG A 84 -1.93 -31.45 13.25
C ARG A 84 -3.16 -31.36 14.14
N LEU A 85 -4.35 -31.41 13.54
CA LEU A 85 -5.67 -31.54 14.15
C LEU A 85 -6.36 -32.76 13.52
N TYR A 86 -6.87 -33.68 14.36
CA TYR A 86 -7.58 -34.87 13.89
C TYR A 86 -6.82 -35.71 12.83
N ARG A 87 -5.51 -35.91 13.04
CA ARG A 87 -4.57 -36.61 12.14
C ARG A 87 -4.32 -35.93 10.78
N ARG A 88 -4.86 -34.74 10.54
CA ARG A 88 -4.58 -33.89 9.36
C ARG A 88 -3.88 -32.61 9.77
N SER A 89 -3.09 -32.02 8.89
CA SER A 89 -2.53 -30.68 9.11
C SER A 89 -3.66 -29.63 9.07
N VAL A 90 -3.49 -28.50 9.75
CA VAL A 90 -4.36 -27.33 9.57
C VAL A 90 -4.33 -26.87 8.11
N ALA A 91 -3.18 -27.00 7.45
CA ALA A 91 -3.02 -26.74 6.01
C ALA A 91 -3.90 -27.65 5.11
N ASP A 92 -4.40 -28.79 5.61
CA ASP A 92 -5.29 -29.68 4.85
C ASP A 92 -6.75 -29.19 4.82
N LEU A 93 -7.08 -28.14 5.60
CA LEU A 93 -8.39 -27.50 5.59
C LEU A 93 -8.43 -26.42 4.50
N PRO A 94 -9.38 -26.46 3.55
CA PRO A 94 -9.43 -25.51 2.42
C PRO A 94 -9.37 -24.04 2.85
N HIS A 95 -10.08 -23.69 3.93
CA HIS A 95 -10.09 -22.32 4.45
C HIS A 95 -8.72 -21.90 5.03
N ALA A 96 -8.04 -22.80 5.75
CA ALA A 96 -6.75 -22.49 6.37
C ALA A 96 -5.57 -22.53 5.37
N ARG A 97 -5.76 -23.14 4.19
CA ARG A 97 -4.85 -23.01 3.02
C ARG A 97 -5.07 -21.69 2.29
N LYS A 98 -6.34 -21.29 2.11
CA LYS A 98 -6.73 -20.08 1.37
C LYS A 98 -6.32 -18.78 2.06
N VAL A 99 -6.54 -18.65 3.36
CA VAL A 99 -6.31 -17.39 4.08
C VAL A 99 -4.84 -16.92 4.01
N PRO A 100 -3.82 -17.76 4.26
CA PRO A 100 -2.44 -17.36 4.09
C PRO A 100 -2.08 -17.01 2.63
N ALA A 101 -2.63 -17.71 1.64
CA ALA A 101 -2.41 -17.39 0.23
C ALA A 101 -3.02 -16.04 -0.17
N ASP A 102 -4.24 -15.74 0.31
CA ASP A 102 -4.89 -14.45 0.12
C ASP A 102 -4.08 -13.31 0.78
N ALA A 103 -3.57 -13.54 2.00
CA ALA A 103 -2.71 -12.58 2.69
C ALA A 103 -1.35 -12.40 2.00
N PHE A 104 -0.80 -13.46 1.39
CA PHE A 104 0.41 -13.39 0.58
C PHE A 104 0.19 -12.51 -0.67
N LEU A 105 -0.95 -12.65 -1.35
CA LEU A 105 -1.30 -11.80 -2.47
C LEU A 105 -1.51 -10.34 -2.05
N ASP A 106 -2.20 -10.09 -0.93
CA ASP A 106 -2.36 -8.73 -0.40
C ASP A 106 -1.01 -8.09 -0.05
N LEU A 107 -0.06 -8.88 0.48
CA LEU A 107 1.32 -8.45 0.71
C LEU A 107 2.03 -8.07 -0.59
N LEU A 108 1.97 -8.92 -1.63
CA LEU A 108 2.58 -8.64 -2.94
C LEU A 108 1.97 -7.41 -3.62
N ILE A 109 0.65 -7.25 -3.56
CA ILE A 109 -0.06 -6.05 -4.06
C ILE A 109 0.43 -4.80 -3.30
N GLY A 110 0.48 -4.88 -1.97
CA GLY A 110 0.90 -3.78 -1.12
C GLY A 110 2.34 -3.38 -1.37
N ASP A 111 3.24 -4.35 -1.51
CA ASP A 111 4.65 -4.12 -1.81
C ASP A 111 4.86 -3.58 -3.24
N ALA A 112 4.16 -4.11 -4.24
CA ALA A 112 4.21 -3.58 -5.62
C ALA A 112 3.81 -2.10 -5.65
N PHE A 113 2.71 -1.76 -4.97
CA PHE A 113 2.23 -0.39 -4.93
C PHE A 113 3.16 0.52 -4.12
N ALA A 114 3.58 0.09 -2.94
CA ALA A 114 4.47 0.87 -2.08
C ALA A 114 5.84 1.11 -2.70
N THR A 115 6.45 0.08 -3.29
CA THR A 115 7.71 0.20 -4.03
C THR A 115 7.56 1.14 -5.22
N THR A 116 6.50 0.99 -6.02
CA THR A 116 6.22 1.89 -7.16
C THR A 116 6.11 3.35 -6.72
N VAL A 117 5.40 3.63 -5.63
CA VAL A 117 5.23 5.01 -5.14
C VAL A 117 6.52 5.56 -4.53
N CYS A 118 7.32 4.74 -3.84
CA CYS A 118 8.65 5.14 -3.39
C CYS A 118 9.54 5.53 -4.58
N ARG A 119 9.54 4.73 -5.67
CA ARG A 119 10.26 5.07 -6.90
C ARG A 119 9.71 6.33 -7.59
N ALA A 120 8.40 6.55 -7.51
CA ALA A 120 7.76 7.75 -8.07
C ALA A 120 8.25 9.05 -7.41
N LEU A 121 8.69 9.04 -6.14
CA LEU A 121 9.31 10.21 -5.49
C LEU A 121 10.51 10.74 -6.28
N HIS A 122 11.25 9.85 -6.95
CA HIS A 122 12.45 10.19 -7.71
C HIS A 122 12.12 10.49 -9.19
N LEU A 123 11.22 9.70 -9.77
CA LEU A 123 11.00 9.67 -11.22
C LEU A 123 9.79 10.52 -11.67
N LEU A 124 8.76 10.62 -10.84
CA LEU A 124 7.51 11.35 -11.10
C LEU A 124 7.14 12.31 -9.95
N PRO A 125 8.06 13.17 -9.46
CA PRO A 125 7.82 14.02 -8.28
C PRO A 125 6.67 15.03 -8.46
N GLY A 126 6.28 15.32 -9.70
CA GLY A 126 5.10 16.12 -10.01
C GLY A 126 3.75 15.43 -9.76
N GLN A 127 3.74 14.12 -9.48
CA GLN A 127 2.51 13.31 -9.32
C GLN A 127 2.34 12.72 -7.91
N THR A 128 3.38 12.78 -7.09
CA THR A 128 3.48 12.04 -5.84
C THR A 128 2.55 12.52 -4.74
N SER A 129 1.97 13.72 -4.83
CA SER A 129 0.93 14.18 -3.90
C SER A 129 -0.28 13.23 -3.89
N CYS A 130 -0.69 12.73 -5.06
CA CYS A 130 -1.79 11.77 -5.20
C CYS A 130 -1.32 10.35 -4.90
N TYR A 131 -0.19 9.93 -5.46
CA TYR A 131 0.29 8.55 -5.30
C TYR A 131 0.66 8.22 -3.85
N ALA A 132 1.36 9.10 -3.15
CA ALA A 132 1.70 8.93 -1.74
C ALA A 132 0.46 8.88 -0.85
N ALA A 133 -0.54 9.72 -1.12
CA ALA A 133 -1.81 9.68 -0.40
C ALA A 133 -2.58 8.38 -0.67
N ALA A 134 -2.63 7.91 -1.92
CA ALA A 134 -3.31 6.68 -2.30
C ALA A 134 -2.67 5.43 -1.66
N VAL A 135 -1.34 5.30 -1.68
CA VAL A 135 -0.66 4.16 -1.04
C VAL A 135 -0.79 4.18 0.48
N LYS A 136 -0.67 5.35 1.11
CA LYS A 136 -0.86 5.51 2.57
C LYS A 136 -2.27 5.18 3.02
N TYR A 137 -3.26 5.40 2.15
CA TYR A 137 -4.63 5.01 2.40
C TYR A 137 -4.82 3.50 2.21
N LEU A 138 -4.47 2.97 1.04
CA LEU A 138 -4.90 1.63 0.64
C LEU A 138 -4.08 0.52 1.31
N VAL A 139 -2.76 0.62 1.32
CA VAL A 139 -1.90 -0.51 1.74
C VAL A 139 -2.11 -0.87 3.22
N PRO A 140 -2.18 0.08 4.16
CA PRO A 140 -2.49 -0.27 5.55
C PRO A 140 -3.87 -0.90 5.74
N GLU A 141 -4.88 -0.54 4.93
CA GLU A 141 -6.20 -1.19 4.98
C GLU A 141 -6.13 -2.64 4.49
N LEU A 142 -5.48 -2.90 3.34
CA LEU A 142 -5.25 -4.25 2.84
C LEU A 142 -4.54 -5.13 3.88
N PHE A 143 -3.49 -4.57 4.49
CA PHE A 143 -2.70 -5.27 5.50
C PHE A 143 -3.48 -5.54 6.77
N ARG A 144 -4.29 -4.59 7.25
CA ARG A 144 -5.16 -4.80 8.41
C ARG A 144 -6.12 -5.96 8.17
N GLU A 145 -6.79 -5.99 7.03
CA GLU A 145 -7.74 -7.07 6.68
C GLU A 145 -7.05 -8.44 6.55
N ALA A 146 -5.85 -8.47 5.95
CA ALA A 146 -5.03 -9.68 5.87
C ALA A 146 -4.64 -10.18 7.27
N VAL A 147 -4.17 -9.29 8.14
CA VAL A 147 -3.80 -9.60 9.53
C VAL A 147 -5.00 -10.06 10.36
N ASP A 148 -6.16 -9.42 10.21
CA ASP A 148 -7.40 -9.84 10.87
C ASP A 148 -7.76 -11.28 10.47
N SER A 149 -7.67 -11.60 9.18
CA SER A 149 -7.93 -12.94 8.65
C SER A 149 -6.91 -13.98 9.13
N LEU A 150 -5.62 -13.63 9.13
CA LEU A 150 -4.54 -14.45 9.68
C LEU A 150 -4.75 -14.72 11.19
N GLY A 151 -5.25 -13.74 11.93
CA GLY A 151 -5.58 -13.84 13.35
C GLY A 151 -6.67 -14.87 13.62
N VAL A 152 -7.68 -14.97 12.75
CA VAL A 152 -8.72 -16.02 12.80
C VAL A 152 -8.10 -17.41 12.66
N VAL A 153 -7.18 -17.60 11.72
CA VAL A 153 -6.47 -18.90 11.53
C VAL A 153 -5.63 -19.26 12.75
N LEU A 154 -4.95 -18.28 13.35
CA LEU A 154 -4.12 -18.48 14.54
C LEU A 154 -4.96 -18.72 15.81
N GLY A 155 -6.23 -18.28 15.82
CA GLY A 155 -7.18 -18.45 16.90
C GLY A 155 -6.74 -17.75 18.18
N ALA A 156 -6.98 -18.38 19.33
CA ALA A 156 -6.64 -17.82 20.66
C ALA A 156 -5.16 -17.42 20.81
N ARG A 157 -4.26 -17.99 20.00
CA ARG A 157 -2.82 -17.68 20.02
C ARG A 157 -2.50 -16.27 19.51
N SER A 158 -3.37 -15.67 18.69
CA SER A 158 -3.23 -14.29 18.22
C SER A 158 -3.29 -13.26 19.36
N PHE A 159 -3.85 -13.63 20.51
CA PHE A 159 -3.96 -12.78 21.69
C PHE A 159 -2.79 -12.93 22.69
N LEU A 160 -1.95 -13.95 22.51
CA LEU A 160 -0.86 -14.23 23.45
C LEU A 160 0.26 -13.20 23.28
N ARG A 161 0.76 -12.69 24.42
CA ARG A 161 1.89 -11.73 24.47
C ARG A 161 3.24 -12.40 24.79
N GLU A 162 3.22 -13.70 25.01
CA GLU A 162 4.39 -14.51 25.35
C GLU A 162 4.44 -15.79 24.51
N GLY A 163 5.63 -16.38 24.41
CA GLY A 163 5.88 -17.59 23.64
C GLY A 163 6.00 -17.35 22.13
N ARG A 164 6.04 -18.46 21.38
CA ARG A 164 6.46 -18.46 19.97
C ARG A 164 5.60 -17.63 19.01
N HIS A 165 4.33 -17.36 19.33
CA HIS A 165 3.43 -16.55 18.49
C HIS A 165 3.24 -15.11 19.01
N ALA A 166 3.91 -14.71 20.10
CA ALA A 166 3.76 -13.37 20.68
C ALA A 166 4.07 -12.24 19.70
N ILE A 167 4.97 -12.52 18.75
CA ILE A 167 5.34 -11.60 17.68
C ILE A 167 4.14 -11.18 16.82
N PHE A 168 3.17 -12.09 16.62
CA PHE A 168 1.93 -11.78 15.93
C PHE A 168 1.16 -10.69 16.68
N GLN A 169 0.89 -10.89 17.97
CA GLN A 169 0.16 -9.93 18.78
C GLN A 169 0.85 -8.56 18.84
N LYS A 170 2.19 -8.54 18.93
CA LYS A 170 2.97 -7.29 18.87
C LYS A 170 2.70 -6.56 17.56
N HIS A 171 2.93 -7.22 16.42
CA HIS A 171 2.76 -6.59 15.12
C HIS A 171 1.31 -6.20 14.83
N ALA A 172 0.32 -6.92 15.36
CA ALA A 172 -1.09 -6.56 15.22
C ALA A 172 -1.41 -5.24 15.95
N ARG A 173 -0.73 -4.96 17.07
CA ARG A 173 -0.82 -3.67 17.74
C ARG A 173 -0.04 -2.58 17.01
N ASP A 174 1.10 -2.90 16.42
CA ASP A 174 1.97 -1.93 15.75
C ASP A 174 1.41 -1.48 14.39
N LEU A 175 0.74 -2.38 13.64
CA LEU A 175 0.26 -2.13 12.28
C LEU A 175 -0.65 -0.89 12.14
N PRO A 176 -1.63 -0.62 13.03
CA PRO A 176 -2.44 0.60 12.97
C PRO A 176 -1.64 1.91 12.96
N VAL A 177 -0.40 1.91 13.47
CA VAL A 177 0.47 3.10 13.43
C VAL A 177 0.80 3.50 11.98
N ALA A 178 0.94 2.52 11.08
CA ALA A 178 1.12 2.78 9.64
C ALA A 178 -0.10 3.49 9.03
N SER A 179 -1.31 3.30 9.58
CA SER A 179 -2.53 3.98 9.15
C SER A 179 -2.73 5.36 9.80
N LEU A 180 -2.26 5.56 11.04
CA LEU A 180 -2.61 6.73 11.86
C LEU A 180 -1.56 7.84 11.89
N VAL A 181 -0.27 7.51 11.75
CA VAL A 181 0.79 8.52 11.87
C VAL A 181 0.69 9.57 10.75
N HIS A 182 0.80 10.84 11.15
CA HIS A 182 0.61 12.07 10.37
C HIS A 182 -0.81 12.32 9.84
N ALA A 183 -1.43 11.32 9.22
CA ALA A 183 -2.73 11.44 8.57
C ALA A 183 -3.42 10.08 8.52
N GLY A 184 -4.67 10.03 9.02
CA GLY A 184 -5.56 8.88 8.85
C GLY A 184 -5.99 8.68 7.40
N GLY A 185 -6.61 7.53 7.11
CA GLY A 185 -7.05 7.16 5.75
C GLY A 185 -7.97 8.20 5.10
N THR A 186 -8.92 8.76 5.86
CA THR A 186 -9.83 9.81 5.37
C THR A 186 -9.08 11.08 4.96
N VAL A 187 -8.05 11.49 5.70
CA VAL A 187 -7.21 12.65 5.35
C VAL A 187 -6.41 12.39 4.07
N CYS A 188 -5.97 11.15 3.87
CA CYS A 188 -5.30 10.74 2.65
C CYS A 188 -6.26 10.77 1.45
N GLN A 189 -7.47 10.24 1.58
CA GLN A 189 -8.50 10.35 0.54
C GLN A 189 -8.88 11.82 0.26
N ALA A 190 -9.05 12.65 1.30
CA ALA A 190 -9.32 14.07 1.17
C ALA A 190 -8.18 14.85 0.47
N THR A 191 -6.95 14.33 0.48
CA THR A 191 -5.85 14.86 -0.34
C THR A 191 -6.08 14.55 -1.82
N VAL A 192 -6.59 13.36 -2.16
CA VAL A 192 -6.80 12.89 -3.54
C VAL A 192 -8.03 13.51 -4.19
N ILE A 193 -9.15 13.60 -3.47
CA ILE A 193 -10.47 14.01 -4.00
C ILE A 193 -10.44 15.27 -4.86
N PRO A 194 -9.83 16.41 -4.43
CA PRO A 194 -9.85 17.64 -5.22
C PRO A 194 -9.08 17.55 -6.53
N GLN A 195 -8.19 16.57 -6.66
CA GLN A 195 -7.29 16.40 -7.80
C GLN A 195 -7.89 15.48 -8.88
N LEU A 196 -8.79 14.55 -8.49
CA LEU A 196 -9.42 13.58 -9.39
C LEU A 196 -10.05 14.22 -10.63
N PRO A 197 -10.86 15.31 -10.56
CA PRO A 197 -11.48 15.87 -11.75
C PRO A 197 -10.48 16.43 -12.76
N ARG A 198 -9.30 16.86 -12.32
CA ARG A 198 -8.25 17.33 -13.24
C ARG A 198 -7.53 16.15 -13.90
N LEU A 199 -7.19 15.12 -13.12
CA LEU A 199 -6.53 13.92 -13.62
C LEU A 199 -7.43 13.16 -14.61
N ALA A 200 -8.71 12.96 -14.25
CA ALA A 200 -9.70 12.28 -15.08
C ALA A 200 -9.94 12.96 -16.44
N ARG A 201 -9.90 14.31 -16.48
CA ARG A 201 -10.12 15.06 -17.73
C ARG A 201 -8.98 14.94 -18.73
N ASN A 202 -7.74 14.83 -18.26
CA ASN A 202 -6.57 14.96 -19.12
C ASN A 202 -5.82 13.63 -19.30
N GLY A 203 -5.69 12.82 -18.25
CA GLY A 203 -4.66 11.78 -18.23
C GLY A 203 -5.11 10.33 -18.34
N TRP A 204 -6.18 9.95 -17.65
CA TRP A 204 -6.51 8.53 -17.38
C TRP A 204 -6.66 7.61 -18.59
N LEU A 205 -7.07 8.14 -19.75
CA LEU A 205 -7.31 7.35 -20.97
C LEU A 205 -6.45 7.78 -22.17
N ARG A 206 -5.59 8.80 -22.00
CA ARG A 206 -4.93 9.49 -23.11
C ARG A 206 -3.44 9.75 -22.89
N ASP A 207 -2.96 9.62 -21.66
CA ASP A 207 -1.55 9.83 -21.37
C ASP A 207 -0.67 8.68 -21.84
N GLU A 208 0.61 9.00 -21.98
CA GLU A 208 1.66 7.99 -22.06
C GLU A 208 1.78 7.25 -20.71
N PRO A 209 1.90 5.91 -20.73
CA PRO A 209 2.12 5.13 -19.53
C PRO A 209 3.45 5.50 -18.87
N ALA A 210 3.53 5.30 -17.57
CA ALA A 210 4.75 5.56 -16.81
C ALA A 210 5.97 4.82 -17.39
N PRO A 211 7.17 5.42 -17.32
CA PRO A 211 8.39 4.81 -17.81
C PRO A 211 8.71 3.50 -17.07
N ALA A 212 9.31 2.53 -17.76
CA ALA A 212 9.59 1.20 -17.19
C ALA A 212 10.49 1.25 -15.94
N GLU A 213 11.36 2.25 -15.86
CA GLU A 213 12.22 2.56 -14.72
C GLU A 213 11.42 2.78 -13.44
N LEU A 214 10.16 3.22 -13.53
CA LEU A 214 9.29 3.34 -12.36
C LEU A 214 9.07 2.00 -11.66
N PHE A 215 9.07 0.91 -12.43
CA PHE A 215 8.68 -0.42 -11.97
C PHE A 215 9.85 -1.39 -11.83
N HIS A 216 11.03 -1.04 -12.35
CA HIS A 216 12.21 -1.90 -12.31
C HIS A 216 12.80 -1.97 -10.88
N LEU A 217 12.61 -3.10 -10.18
CA LEU A 217 12.86 -3.22 -8.73
C LEU A 217 14.32 -2.97 -8.35
N ALA A 218 15.26 -3.51 -9.13
CA ALA A 218 16.69 -3.37 -8.92
C ALA A 218 17.31 -2.20 -9.71
N GLY A 219 16.49 -1.40 -10.39
CA GLY A 219 16.95 -0.30 -11.23
C GLY A 219 17.48 0.87 -10.41
N PRO A 220 18.56 1.53 -10.86
CA PRO A 220 19.07 2.74 -10.21
C PRO A 220 18.00 3.84 -10.23
N LEU A 221 18.12 4.77 -9.28
CA LEU A 221 17.27 5.95 -9.17
C LEU A 221 18.15 7.20 -9.10
N PRO A 222 17.71 8.33 -9.67
CA PRO A 222 18.34 9.61 -9.38
C PRO A 222 18.16 9.97 -7.90
N GLU A 223 18.99 10.88 -7.39
CA GLU A 223 18.80 11.40 -6.03
C GLU A 223 17.41 12.03 -5.85
N LEU A 224 16.86 11.91 -4.64
CA LEU A 224 15.57 12.51 -4.32
C LEU A 224 15.72 14.02 -4.20
N ASP A 225 15.14 14.75 -5.14
CA ASP A 225 15.05 16.20 -5.12
C ASP A 225 13.70 16.62 -4.51
N PHE A 226 13.74 17.10 -3.26
CA PHE A 226 12.55 17.50 -2.52
C PHE A 226 11.86 18.73 -3.11
N ASP A 227 12.57 19.61 -3.82
CA ASP A 227 12.00 20.82 -4.40
C ASP A 227 11.13 20.51 -5.62
N ARG A 228 11.38 19.38 -6.28
CA ARG A 228 10.56 18.88 -7.38
C ARG A 228 9.25 18.24 -6.92
N LEU A 229 9.08 17.94 -5.63
CA LEU A 229 7.85 17.39 -5.08
C LEU A 229 6.74 18.44 -5.16
N ALA A 230 5.81 18.25 -6.09
CA ALA A 230 4.66 19.12 -6.23
C ALA A 230 3.65 18.87 -5.11
N THR A 231 3.05 19.92 -4.54
CA THR A 231 2.00 19.79 -3.51
C THR A 231 0.66 19.32 -4.07
N THR A 232 0.48 19.49 -5.38
CA THR A 232 -0.67 19.01 -6.13
C THR A 232 -0.17 18.34 -7.41
N ALA A 233 -0.77 17.21 -7.77
CA ALA A 233 -0.41 16.39 -8.91
C ALA A 233 -0.51 17.17 -10.22
N GLY A 234 0.13 16.71 -11.28
CA GLY A 234 0.06 17.37 -12.58
C GLY A 234 -1.32 17.29 -13.23
N ARG A 235 -1.35 17.51 -14.55
CA ARG A 235 -2.54 17.21 -15.37
C ARG A 235 -2.57 15.75 -15.80
N THR A 236 -1.40 15.13 -15.92
CA THR A 236 -1.23 13.75 -16.35
C THR A 236 -1.30 12.77 -15.19
N ASP A 237 -1.51 11.49 -15.48
CA ASP A 237 -1.47 10.37 -14.55
C ASP A 237 -0.80 9.13 -15.20
N PRO A 238 0.54 9.14 -15.34
CA PRO A 238 1.26 8.10 -16.07
C PRO A 238 1.10 6.70 -15.45
N LEU A 239 0.96 6.62 -14.11
CA LEU A 239 0.75 5.34 -13.44
C LEU A 239 -0.60 4.75 -13.82
N LEU A 240 -1.70 5.50 -13.76
CA LEU A 240 -3.00 4.98 -14.15
C LEU A 240 -3.08 4.66 -15.65
N ALA A 241 -2.36 5.42 -16.49
CA ALA A 241 -2.26 5.20 -17.93
C ALA A 241 -1.62 3.85 -18.33
N VAL A 242 -1.00 3.12 -17.40
CA VAL A 242 -0.58 1.73 -17.60
C VAL A 242 -1.76 0.81 -17.91
N LEU A 243 -2.95 1.07 -17.34
CA LEU A 243 -4.10 0.17 -17.49
C LEU A 243 -4.65 0.13 -18.93
N PRO A 244 -4.92 1.28 -19.61
CA PRO A 244 -5.28 1.27 -21.03
C PRO A 244 -4.22 0.60 -21.91
N ALA A 245 -2.93 0.90 -21.68
CA ALA A 245 -1.84 0.30 -22.46
C ALA A 245 -1.76 -1.22 -22.27
N ALA A 246 -1.97 -1.72 -21.05
CA ALA A 246 -2.00 -3.15 -20.76
C ALA A 246 -3.21 -3.84 -21.40
N ALA A 247 -4.38 -3.20 -21.40
CA ALA A 247 -5.59 -3.72 -22.03
C ALA A 247 -5.46 -3.87 -23.56
N GLU A 248 -4.70 -2.99 -24.20
CA GLU A 248 -4.33 -3.14 -25.61
C GLU A 248 -3.31 -4.27 -25.80
N ARG A 249 -2.23 -4.26 -25.02
CA ARG A 249 -1.11 -5.20 -25.17
C ARG A 249 -1.50 -6.65 -24.94
N PHE A 250 -2.30 -6.94 -23.92
CA PHE A 250 -2.68 -8.32 -23.55
C PHE A 250 -4.07 -8.71 -24.02
N ARG A 251 -4.61 -8.01 -25.04
CA ARG A 251 -5.97 -8.24 -25.53
C ARG A 251 -6.26 -9.71 -25.87
N ASP A 252 -5.27 -10.40 -26.43
CA ASP A 252 -5.38 -11.77 -26.91
C ASP A 252 -4.85 -12.81 -25.91
N GLU A 253 -4.33 -12.37 -24.74
CA GLU A 253 -3.89 -13.28 -23.68
C GLU A 253 -5.11 -13.87 -22.94
N PRO A 254 -5.24 -15.21 -22.84
CA PRO A 254 -6.46 -15.84 -22.33
C PRO A 254 -6.88 -15.42 -20.92
N GLU A 255 -5.92 -15.29 -20.01
CA GLU A 255 -6.19 -14.98 -18.59
C GLU A 255 -6.06 -13.48 -18.29
N LEU A 256 -5.02 -12.83 -18.82
CA LEU A 256 -4.74 -11.42 -18.57
C LEU A 256 -5.63 -10.47 -19.38
N GLY A 257 -6.03 -10.84 -20.60
CA GLY A 257 -6.85 -10.00 -21.47
C GLY A 257 -8.20 -9.61 -20.88
N PRO A 258 -9.00 -10.56 -20.34
CA PRO A 258 -10.26 -10.25 -19.67
C PRO A 258 -10.08 -9.38 -18.42
N LEU A 259 -9.03 -9.60 -17.62
CA LEU A 259 -8.72 -8.79 -16.43
C LEU A 259 -8.30 -7.36 -16.79
N CYS A 260 -7.41 -7.19 -17.77
CA CYS A 260 -6.97 -5.87 -18.22
C CYS A 260 -8.13 -5.09 -18.85
N ARG A 261 -8.99 -5.75 -19.63
CA ARG A 261 -10.21 -5.14 -20.16
C ARG A 261 -11.15 -4.68 -19.05
N ARG A 262 -11.35 -5.51 -18.01
CA ARG A 262 -12.16 -5.14 -16.84
C ARG A 262 -11.61 -3.90 -16.14
N LEU A 263 -10.30 -3.82 -15.94
CA LEU A 263 -9.66 -2.66 -15.32
C LEU A 263 -9.82 -1.40 -16.17
N LEU A 264 -9.73 -1.50 -17.50
CA LEU A 264 -10.01 -0.39 -18.41
C LEU A 264 -11.47 0.07 -18.34
N ASP A 265 -12.42 -0.86 -18.25
CA ASP A 265 -13.85 -0.54 -18.06
C ASP A 265 -14.04 0.24 -16.75
N GLU A 266 -13.39 -0.17 -15.66
CA GLU A 266 -13.44 0.52 -14.37
C GLU A 266 -12.78 1.90 -14.40
N VAL A 267 -11.66 2.09 -15.12
CA VAL A 267 -11.07 3.43 -15.36
C VAL A 267 -12.07 4.33 -16.09
N THR A 268 -12.74 3.79 -17.11
CA THR A 268 -13.73 4.53 -17.91
C THR A 268 -14.96 4.89 -17.08
N ALA A 269 -15.46 3.96 -16.27
CA ALA A 269 -16.57 4.19 -15.36
C ALA A 269 -16.22 5.23 -14.28
N LEU A 270 -15.04 5.11 -13.66
CA LEU A 270 -14.55 6.05 -12.67
C LEU A 270 -14.44 7.46 -13.25
N LYS A 271 -13.91 7.59 -14.48
CA LYS A 271 -13.85 8.86 -15.20
C LYS A 271 -15.24 9.48 -15.34
N GLY A 272 -16.22 8.71 -15.81
CA GLY A 272 -17.61 9.21 -15.97
C GLY A 272 -18.22 9.70 -14.65
N LEU A 273 -18.00 8.96 -13.56
CA LEU A 273 -18.47 9.35 -12.22
C LEU A 273 -17.79 10.62 -11.71
N VAL A 274 -16.48 10.74 -11.90
CA VAL A 274 -15.69 11.92 -11.48
C VAL A 274 -16.08 13.16 -12.30
N ASP A 275 -16.30 13.03 -13.60
CA ASP A 275 -16.72 14.14 -14.47
C ASP A 275 -18.12 14.66 -14.06
N ALA A 276 -18.99 13.76 -13.57
CA ALA A 276 -20.33 14.08 -13.08
C ALA A 276 -20.38 14.67 -11.65
N LEU A 277 -19.27 14.70 -10.90
CA LEU A 277 -19.26 15.23 -9.53
C LEU A 277 -19.62 16.73 -9.51
N PRO A 278 -20.54 17.20 -8.65
CA PRO A 278 -20.78 18.63 -8.50
C PRO A 278 -19.60 19.32 -7.78
N PRO A 279 -19.41 20.65 -7.93
CA PRO A 279 -18.29 21.37 -7.33
C PRO A 279 -18.09 21.17 -5.82
N ARG A 280 -19.18 21.07 -5.06
CA ARG A 280 -19.15 20.83 -3.60
C ARG A 280 -18.46 19.51 -3.21
N ASP A 281 -18.54 18.51 -4.08
CA ASP A 281 -18.00 17.17 -3.85
C ASP A 281 -16.58 16.99 -4.42
N ARG A 282 -15.97 18.08 -4.90
CA ARG A 282 -14.58 18.13 -5.41
C ARG A 282 -13.63 18.78 -4.39
N THR A 283 -13.97 18.72 -3.11
CA THR A 283 -13.24 19.40 -2.02
C THR A 283 -12.79 18.39 -0.96
N PRO A 284 -11.86 18.75 -0.06
CA PRO A 284 -11.48 17.89 1.06
C PRO A 284 -12.63 17.58 2.03
N LEU A 285 -13.73 18.35 1.99
CA LEU A 285 -14.92 18.20 2.83
C LEU A 285 -16.09 17.54 2.08
N ALA A 286 -15.79 16.79 1.01
CA ALA A 286 -16.79 16.17 0.15
C ALA A 286 -17.64 15.10 0.87
N GLY A 287 -18.77 14.74 0.26
CA GLY A 287 -19.61 13.65 0.75
C GLY A 287 -19.01 12.25 0.52
N PRO A 288 -19.65 11.19 1.07
CA PRO A 288 -19.16 9.80 1.00
C PRO A 288 -18.87 9.28 -0.41
N VAL A 289 -19.61 9.75 -1.42
CA VAL A 289 -19.41 9.36 -2.82
C VAL A 289 -17.99 9.68 -3.28
N SER A 290 -17.44 10.86 -2.96
CA SER A 290 -16.08 11.22 -3.38
C SER A 290 -15.00 10.39 -2.71
N PHE A 291 -15.22 9.96 -1.47
CA PHE A 291 -14.32 9.05 -0.77
C PHE A 291 -14.31 7.67 -1.42
N GLU A 292 -15.46 7.16 -1.84
CA GLU A 292 -15.55 5.92 -2.63
C GLU A 292 -14.83 6.03 -3.97
N LEU A 293 -14.95 7.16 -4.68
CA LEU A 293 -14.20 7.38 -5.94
C LEU A 293 -12.69 7.43 -5.70
N ALA A 294 -12.24 8.03 -4.59
CA ALA A 294 -10.83 8.01 -4.20
C ALA A 294 -10.34 6.60 -3.82
N HIS A 295 -11.20 5.78 -3.21
CA HIS A 295 -10.90 4.37 -2.93
C HIS A 295 -10.70 3.57 -4.22
N ARG A 296 -11.66 3.66 -5.15
CA ARG A 296 -11.58 3.04 -6.47
C ARG A 296 -10.33 3.46 -7.25
N TYR A 297 -10.01 4.75 -7.23
CA TYR A 297 -8.77 5.28 -7.81
C TYR A 297 -7.52 4.60 -7.22
N ALA A 298 -7.43 4.47 -5.89
CA ALA A 298 -6.30 3.83 -5.24
C ALA A 298 -6.15 2.34 -5.63
N LEU A 299 -7.26 1.59 -5.73
CA LEU A 299 -7.25 0.20 -6.19
C LEU A 299 -6.74 0.07 -7.63
N LEU A 300 -7.15 0.97 -8.52
CA LEU A 300 -6.68 0.97 -9.91
C LEU A 300 -5.19 1.32 -10.01
N LEU A 301 -4.68 2.24 -9.19
CA LEU A 301 -3.24 2.51 -9.11
C LEU A 301 -2.45 1.29 -8.61
N ALA A 302 -2.97 0.53 -7.64
CA ALA A 302 -2.35 -0.70 -7.18
C ALA A 302 -2.32 -1.77 -8.29
N ALA A 303 -3.40 -1.88 -9.09
CA ALA A 303 -3.44 -2.78 -10.25
C ALA A 303 -2.40 -2.38 -11.30
N ALA A 304 -2.29 -1.08 -11.59
CA ALA A 304 -1.27 -0.55 -12.50
C ALA A 304 0.15 -0.83 -12.01
N ALA A 305 0.40 -0.68 -10.70
CA ALA A 305 1.70 -1.00 -10.10
C ALA A 305 2.05 -2.50 -10.24
N CYS A 306 1.10 -3.41 -9.98
CA CYS A 306 1.32 -4.84 -10.17
C CYS A 306 1.67 -5.20 -11.62
N LEU A 307 0.92 -4.65 -12.59
CA LEU A 307 1.17 -4.83 -14.02
C LEU A 307 2.54 -4.29 -14.44
N GLY A 308 2.87 -3.06 -14.02
CA GLY A 308 4.15 -2.44 -14.33
C GLY A 308 5.33 -3.21 -13.74
N VAL A 309 5.25 -3.62 -12.47
CA VAL A 309 6.28 -4.41 -11.79
C VAL A 309 6.48 -5.75 -12.51
N TRP A 310 5.41 -6.45 -12.87
CA TRP A 310 5.55 -7.71 -13.60
C TRP A 310 6.24 -7.52 -14.96
N GLN A 311 5.82 -6.52 -15.74
CA GLN A 311 6.37 -6.26 -17.07
C GLN A 311 7.83 -5.80 -17.06
N ALA A 312 8.22 -4.97 -16.09
CA ALA A 312 9.54 -4.36 -16.04
C ALA A 312 10.62 -5.24 -15.39
N ASN A 313 10.26 -6.45 -14.93
CA ASN A 313 11.19 -7.36 -14.25
C ASN A 313 11.18 -8.77 -14.88
N PRO A 314 11.41 -8.93 -16.21
CA PRO A 314 11.43 -10.23 -16.87
C PRO A 314 12.55 -11.14 -16.33
N ASP A 315 13.62 -10.56 -15.81
CA ASP A 315 14.77 -11.27 -15.23
C ASP A 315 14.67 -11.45 -13.71
N ASN A 316 13.47 -11.28 -13.11
CA ASN A 316 13.28 -11.48 -11.67
C ASN A 316 13.77 -12.89 -11.27
N PRO A 317 14.59 -13.06 -10.22
CA PRO A 317 15.13 -14.37 -9.85
C PRO A 317 14.04 -15.39 -9.44
N SER A 318 12.90 -14.93 -8.90
CA SER A 318 11.76 -15.78 -8.59
C SER A 318 11.01 -16.18 -9.86
N ALA A 319 11.00 -17.49 -10.16
CA ALA A 319 10.23 -18.03 -11.28
C ALA A 319 8.73 -17.72 -11.16
N PHE A 320 8.21 -17.76 -9.93
CA PHE A 320 6.82 -17.38 -9.63
C PHE A 320 6.53 -15.93 -10.00
N LEU A 321 7.42 -14.97 -9.66
CA LEU A 321 7.20 -13.57 -9.99
C LEU A 321 7.37 -13.24 -11.48
N ARG A 322 8.08 -14.08 -12.24
CA ARG A 322 8.14 -14.00 -13.71
C ARG A 322 6.86 -14.52 -14.37
N GLY A 323 6.24 -15.56 -13.78
CA GLY A 323 5.00 -16.15 -14.27
C GLY A 323 3.80 -15.21 -14.13
N PRO A 324 2.74 -15.39 -14.94
CA PRO A 324 1.53 -14.57 -14.87
C PRO A 324 0.62 -14.93 -13.69
N GLU A 325 0.80 -16.07 -13.03
CA GLU A 325 -0.16 -16.65 -12.09
C GLU A 325 -0.40 -15.73 -10.89
N TRP A 326 0.67 -15.18 -10.30
CA TRP A 326 0.54 -14.24 -9.19
C TRP A 326 -0.15 -12.94 -9.60
N LEU A 327 0.13 -12.47 -10.82
CA LEU A 327 -0.46 -11.26 -11.37
C LEU A 327 -1.95 -11.46 -11.64
N VAL A 328 -2.34 -12.57 -12.27
CA VAL A 328 -3.74 -12.95 -12.49
C VAL A 328 -4.50 -13.01 -11.17
N ALA A 329 -3.92 -13.66 -10.15
CA ALA A 329 -4.52 -13.73 -8.82
C ALA A 329 -4.63 -12.35 -8.13
N ALA A 330 -3.58 -11.51 -8.23
CA ALA A 330 -3.55 -10.18 -7.67
C ALA A 330 -4.58 -9.24 -8.33
N LEU A 331 -4.66 -9.23 -9.66
CA LEU A 331 -5.65 -8.45 -10.41
C LEU A 331 -7.07 -8.99 -10.18
N GLY A 332 -7.24 -10.31 -10.05
CA GLY A 332 -8.50 -10.94 -9.65
C GLY A 332 -9.00 -10.44 -8.29
N ARG A 333 -8.09 -10.32 -7.30
CA ARG A 333 -8.42 -9.75 -5.98
C ARG A 333 -8.77 -8.27 -6.07
N LEU A 334 -8.00 -7.47 -6.80
CA LEU A 334 -8.25 -6.03 -6.94
C LEU A 334 -9.57 -5.75 -7.66
N THR A 335 -9.89 -6.51 -8.71
CA THR A 335 -11.19 -6.40 -9.41
C THR A 335 -12.35 -6.84 -8.53
N ALA A 336 -12.19 -7.89 -7.72
CA ALA A 336 -13.20 -8.26 -6.73
C ALA A 336 -13.44 -7.14 -5.70
N ARG A 337 -12.38 -6.45 -5.25
CA ARG A 337 -12.48 -5.27 -4.35
C ARG A 337 -13.15 -4.06 -5.02
N LEU A 338 -13.05 -3.94 -6.34
CA LEU A 338 -13.81 -2.93 -7.12
C LEU A 338 -15.30 -3.29 -7.27
N GLY A 339 -15.72 -4.48 -6.83
CA GLY A 339 -17.08 -4.99 -6.94
C GLY A 339 -17.36 -5.74 -8.24
N CYS A 340 -16.32 -6.09 -9.01
CA CYS A 340 -16.48 -6.83 -10.26
C CYS A 340 -16.75 -8.33 -9.97
N PRO A 341 -17.50 -9.02 -10.85
CA PRO A 341 -17.63 -10.47 -10.77
C PRO A 341 -16.26 -11.14 -11.04
N PRO A 342 -16.02 -12.33 -10.45
CA PRO A 342 -14.77 -13.05 -10.65
C PRO A 342 -14.59 -13.44 -12.11
N VAL A 343 -13.38 -13.24 -12.62
CA VAL A 343 -12.95 -13.67 -13.97
C VAL A 343 -12.42 -15.10 -13.89
N ALA A 344 -12.69 -15.92 -14.92
CA ALA A 344 -12.15 -17.28 -15.02
C ALA A 344 -10.60 -17.28 -15.06
N GLY A 345 -9.95 -18.29 -14.49
CA GLY A 345 -8.47 -18.36 -14.36
C GLY A 345 -7.93 -17.89 -13.01
N ALA A 346 -8.66 -17.02 -12.29
CA ALA A 346 -8.21 -16.48 -11.01
C ALA A 346 -8.19 -17.50 -9.87
N ARG A 347 -8.99 -18.58 -9.96
CA ARG A 347 -8.99 -19.66 -8.94
C ARG A 347 -7.92 -20.71 -9.24
N GLU A 348 -7.59 -20.88 -10.50
CA GLU A 348 -6.57 -21.80 -11.00
C GLU A 348 -5.17 -21.35 -10.55
N ALA A 349 -4.93 -20.03 -10.47
CA ALA A 349 -3.71 -19.45 -9.92
C ALA A 349 -3.54 -19.66 -8.40
N GLU A 350 -4.61 -19.98 -7.66
CA GLU A 350 -4.58 -20.13 -6.19
C GLU A 350 -3.60 -21.23 -5.74
N GLU A 351 -3.48 -22.31 -6.52
CA GLU A 351 -2.56 -23.40 -6.21
C GLU A 351 -1.08 -22.99 -6.36
N SER A 352 -0.74 -22.25 -7.41
CA SER A 352 0.61 -21.72 -7.61
C SER A 352 1.01 -20.75 -6.49
N VAL A 353 0.09 -19.91 -6.04
CA VAL A 353 0.29 -18.97 -4.92
C VAL A 353 0.57 -19.72 -3.61
N VAL A 354 -0.22 -20.76 -3.30
CA VAL A 354 0.04 -21.57 -2.10
C VAL A 354 1.39 -22.28 -2.18
N THR A 355 1.70 -22.86 -3.34
CA THR A 355 2.97 -23.57 -3.55
C THR A 355 4.16 -22.64 -3.31
N GLU A 356 4.12 -21.42 -3.86
CA GLU A 356 5.19 -20.43 -3.63
C GLU A 356 5.23 -19.97 -2.16
N LEU A 357 4.09 -19.75 -1.52
CA LEU A 357 4.03 -19.37 -0.11
C LEU A 357 4.74 -20.41 0.78
N VAL A 358 4.42 -21.70 0.60
CA VAL A 358 5.06 -22.78 1.37
C VAL A 358 6.55 -22.87 1.03
N ARG A 359 6.92 -22.78 -0.25
CA ARG A 359 8.32 -22.80 -0.67
C ARG A 359 9.14 -21.69 -0.01
N ARG A 360 8.65 -20.44 -0.04
CA ARG A 360 9.33 -19.30 0.60
C ARG A 360 9.39 -19.43 2.12
N TYR A 361 8.39 -20.05 2.72
CA TYR A 361 8.43 -20.39 4.13
C TYR A 361 9.57 -21.38 4.44
N GLU A 362 9.61 -22.50 3.73
CA GLU A 362 10.58 -23.60 3.93
C GLU A 362 12.02 -23.20 3.60
N GLU A 363 12.23 -22.40 2.55
CA GLU A 363 13.55 -21.93 2.12
C GLU A 363 14.03 -20.68 2.88
N CYS A 364 13.25 -20.20 3.85
CA CYS A 364 13.52 -18.96 4.59
C CYS A 364 13.69 -17.76 3.66
N ILE A 365 12.81 -17.59 2.67
CA ILE A 365 12.79 -16.46 1.74
C ILE A 365 11.67 -15.49 2.16
N ALA A 366 11.95 -14.18 2.14
CA ALA A 366 10.94 -13.15 2.37
C ALA A 366 9.77 -13.26 1.37
N PHE A 367 8.57 -12.94 1.81
CA PHE A 367 7.35 -12.91 1.01
C PHE A 367 7.21 -11.64 0.16
N ASP A 368 8.04 -10.62 0.38
CA ASP A 368 8.08 -9.42 -0.45
C ASP A 368 8.54 -9.69 -1.92
N LEU A 369 8.47 -8.69 -2.79
CA LEU A 369 8.83 -8.80 -4.20
C LEU A 369 10.32 -9.04 -4.44
N ILE A 370 11.17 -8.70 -3.46
CA ILE A 370 12.61 -8.88 -3.55
C ILE A 370 13.00 -10.32 -3.21
N GLY A 371 12.28 -10.96 -2.27
CA GLY A 371 12.50 -12.35 -1.90
C GLY A 371 13.90 -12.57 -1.33
N ARG A 372 14.35 -11.72 -0.40
CA ARG A 372 15.66 -11.92 0.24
C ARG A 372 15.64 -13.17 1.12
N ARG A 373 16.75 -13.90 1.12
CA ARG A 373 16.95 -14.99 2.09
C ARG A 373 17.13 -14.41 3.49
N LEU A 374 16.33 -14.92 4.42
CA LEU A 374 16.36 -14.60 5.83
C LEU A 374 17.45 -15.43 6.52
N ALA A 375 18.15 -14.81 7.47
CA ALA A 375 19.29 -15.38 8.17
C ALA A 375 18.88 -16.38 9.27
#